data_AF-X0ZSH4-F1
#
_entry.id   AF-X0ZSH4-F1
#
_cell.length_a   1.000
_cell.length_b   1.000
_cell.length_c   1.000
_cell.angle_alpha   90.00
_cell.angle_beta   90.00
_cell.angle_gamma   90.00
#
_symmetry.space_group_name_H-M   'P 1'
#
loop_
_entity.id
_entity.type
_entity.pdbx_description
1 polymer ?
#
loop_
_entity_poly.entity_id
_entity_poly.type
_entity_poly.pdbx_seq_one_letter_code
_entity_poly.pdbx_strand_id
1 'polypeptide(L)'
;MNRNDKFYNIEEATEMLEISEQEVINMITLKKIDEENLKEVIKEARNNMYKNKLLKRNSIYNSIILSLERILWEKNRETKGHTERLKRLALQLGSAINLPQNKLDELVLLSTLHDIGKVAIPDKILMKKGKLT
;
A
#
# COMPACT_ATOMS: atom_id res chain seq x y z
N MET A 1 -5.61 32.45 -11.46
CA MET A 1 -6.66 31.95 -12.38
C MET A 1 -6.68 32.88 -13.58
N ASN A 2 -6.06 32.48 -14.70
CA ASN A 2 -6.28 33.14 -15.98
C ASN A 2 -5.73 32.26 -17.11
N ARG A 3 -6.61 31.51 -17.78
CA ARG A 3 -6.51 31.12 -19.19
C ARG A 3 -7.93 30.85 -19.68
N ASN A 4 -8.27 31.43 -20.82
CA ASN A 4 -9.53 31.25 -21.53
C ASN A 4 -9.62 29.82 -22.07
N ASP A 5 -9.95 28.84 -21.23
CA ASP A 5 -10.29 27.50 -21.71
C ASP A 5 -11.71 27.56 -22.28
N LYS A 6 -11.82 28.02 -23.53
CA LYS A 6 -13.04 27.80 -24.33
C LYS A 6 -13.15 26.29 -24.56
N PHE A 7 -14.21 25.70 -24.03
CA PHE A 7 -14.59 24.33 -24.36
C PHE A 7 -15.30 24.37 -25.71
N TYR A 8 -14.72 23.68 -26.69
CA TYR A 8 -15.33 23.48 -28.00
C TYR A 8 -16.09 22.15 -28.00
N ASN A 9 -17.28 22.12 -28.57
CA ASN A 9 -17.99 20.87 -28.84
C ASN A 9 -17.33 20.14 -30.04
N ILE A 10 -17.77 18.90 -30.33
CA ILE A 10 -17.15 18.08 -31.37
C ILE A 10 -17.31 18.71 -32.76
N GLU A 11 -18.47 19.30 -33.06
CA GLU A 11 -18.75 19.97 -34.34
C GLU A 11 -17.85 21.21 -34.50
N GLU A 12 -17.76 22.06 -33.47
CA GLU A 12 -16.86 23.22 -33.46
C GLU A 12 -15.40 22.82 -33.64
N ALA A 13 -14.96 21.73 -33.00
CA ALA A 13 -13.60 21.23 -33.14
C ALA A 13 -13.31 20.63 -34.53
N THR A 14 -14.30 19.95 -35.11
CA THR A 14 -14.26 19.40 -36.48
C THR A 14 -14.09 20.54 -37.49
N GLU A 15 -14.88 21.62 -37.35
CA GLU A 15 -14.77 22.81 -38.19
C GLU A 15 -13.44 23.55 -37.99
N MET A 16 -13.00 23.74 -36.74
CA MET A 16 -11.77 24.49 -36.45
C MET A 16 -10.49 23.78 -36.88
N LEU A 17 -10.46 22.44 -36.79
CA LEU A 17 -9.28 21.63 -37.08
C LEU A 17 -9.31 21.04 -38.50
N GLU A 18 -10.42 21.21 -39.22
CA GLU A 18 -10.64 20.66 -40.57
C GLU A 18 -10.42 19.14 -40.64
N ILE A 19 -10.83 18.42 -39.59
CA ILE A 19 -10.73 16.96 -39.47
C ILE A 19 -12.10 16.35 -39.21
N SER A 20 -12.25 15.05 -39.47
CA SER A 20 -13.52 14.35 -39.22
C SER A 20 -13.83 14.22 -37.73
N GLU A 21 -15.12 14.11 -37.38
CA GLU A 21 -15.56 13.83 -36.00
C GLU A 21 -14.86 12.59 -35.40
N GLN A 22 -14.62 11.57 -36.22
CA GLN A 22 -13.95 10.35 -35.80
C GLN A 22 -12.49 10.61 -35.36
N GLU A 23 -11.79 11.52 -36.04
CA GLU A 23 -10.43 11.92 -35.68
C GLU A 23 -10.41 12.73 -34.38
N VAL A 24 -11.39 13.61 -34.17
CA VAL A 24 -11.58 14.34 -32.91
C VAL A 24 -11.83 13.37 -31.75
N ILE A 25 -12.74 12.40 -31.92
CA ILE A 25 -13.06 11.37 -30.93
C ILE A 25 -11.82 10.53 -30.60
N ASN A 26 -11.03 10.15 -31.60
CA ASN A 26 -9.81 9.39 -31.38
C ASN A 26 -8.79 10.18 -30.56
N MET A 27 -8.58 11.47 -30.85
CA MET A 27 -7.69 12.32 -30.05
C MET A 27 -8.14 12.47 -28.59
N ILE A 28 -9.44 12.67 -28.35
CA ILE A 28 -10.00 12.76 -27.00
C ILE A 28 -9.79 11.44 -26.25
N THR A 29 -10.08 10.32 -26.91
CA THR A 29 -9.90 8.97 -26.36
C THR A 29 -8.44 8.71 -25.98
N LEU A 30 -7.50 9.00 -26.88
CA LEU A 30 -6.06 8.82 -26.63
C LEU A 30 -5.57 9.68 -25.46
N LYS A 31 -6.00 10.95 -25.38
CA LYS A 31 -5.65 11.85 -24.28
C LYS A 31 -6.20 11.37 -22.94
N LYS A 32 -7.43 10.83 -22.94
CA LYS A 32 -8.06 10.29 -21.73
C LYS A 32 -7.36 9.03 -21.23
N ILE A 33 -6.98 8.12 -22.14
CA ILE A 33 -6.20 6.91 -21.82
C ILE A 33 -4.85 7.30 -21.19
N ASP A 34 -4.16 8.30 -21.74
CA ASP A 34 -2.89 8.78 -21.19
C ASP A 34 -3.06 9.38 -19.79
N GLU A 35 -4.10 10.17 -19.55
CA GLU A 35 -4.42 10.70 -18.22
C GLU A 35 -4.77 9.62 -17.19
N GLU A 36 -5.54 8.60 -17.58
CA GLU A 36 -5.89 7.47 -16.71
C GLU A 36 -4.64 6.66 -16.35
N ASN A 37 -3.81 6.33 -17.33
CA ASN A 37 -2.53 5.64 -17.12
C ASN A 37 -1.60 6.46 -16.21
N LEU A 38 -1.49 7.78 -16.43
CA LEU A 38 -0.68 8.66 -15.59
C LEU A 38 -1.20 8.70 -14.15
N LYS A 39 -2.52 8.74 -13.94
CA LYS A 39 -3.13 8.69 -12.61
C LYS A 39 -2.81 7.37 -11.91
N GLU A 40 -2.84 6.24 -12.63
CA GLU A 40 -2.47 4.94 -12.09
C GLU A 40 -0.99 4.86 -11.69
N VAL A 41 -0.09 5.31 -12.57
CA VAL A 41 1.35 5.34 -12.29
C VAL A 41 1.67 6.24 -11.09
N ILE A 42 1.05 7.42 -11.00
CA ILE A 42 1.21 8.33 -9.84
C ILE A 42 0.66 7.68 -8.56
N LYS A 43 -0.49 7.00 -8.64
CA LYS A 43 -1.09 6.28 -7.51
C LYS A 43 -0.18 5.16 -7.03
N GLU A 44 0.39 4.37 -7.94
CA GLU A 44 1.33 3.30 -7.62
C GLU A 44 2.62 3.87 -6.99
N ALA A 45 3.23 4.89 -7.61
CA ALA A 45 4.42 5.56 -7.10
C ALA A 45 4.19 6.11 -5.68
N ARG A 46 3.03 6.72 -5.44
CA ARG A 46 2.63 7.20 -4.12
C ARG A 46 2.50 6.06 -3.12
N ASN A 47 1.85 4.96 -3.47
CA ASN A 47 1.72 3.78 -2.60
C ASN A 47 3.09 3.19 -2.25
N ASN A 48 3.99 3.08 -3.24
CA ASN A 48 5.36 2.61 -3.03
C ASN A 48 6.16 3.57 -2.15
N MET A 49 5.99 4.89 -2.30
CA MET A 49 6.59 5.89 -1.41
C MET A 49 6.08 5.75 0.04
N TYR A 50 4.76 5.55 0.23
CA TYR A 50 4.21 5.31 1.57
C TYR A 50 4.82 4.06 2.20
N LYS A 51 4.87 2.93 1.47
CA LYS A 51 5.52 1.70 1.93
C LYS A 51 6.99 1.92 2.30
N ASN A 52 7.76 2.61 1.45
CA ASN A 52 9.16 2.94 1.74
C ASN A 52 9.32 3.85 2.98
N LYS A 53 8.37 4.76 3.23
CA LYS A 53 8.36 5.57 4.47
C LYS A 53 8.04 4.73 5.71
N LEU A 54 7.21 3.68 5.61
CA LEU A 54 6.93 2.76 6.72
C LEU A 54 8.20 2.02 7.17
N LEU A 55 9.04 1.65 6.20
CA LEU A 55 10.20 0.77 6.42
C LEU A 55 11.49 1.54 6.78
N LYS A 56 11.52 2.87 6.58
CA LYS A 56 12.67 3.69 6.99
C LYS A 56 12.74 3.85 8.51
N ARG A 57 13.86 3.43 9.10
CA ARG A 57 14.21 3.45 10.54
C ARG A 57 13.93 4.75 11.31
N ASN A 58 13.82 5.91 10.64
CA ASN A 58 13.65 7.23 11.28
C ASN A 58 12.32 7.94 10.94
N SER A 59 11.32 7.23 10.41
CA SER A 59 10.01 7.85 10.17
C SER A 59 9.13 7.82 11.43
N ILE A 60 8.22 8.78 11.57
CA ILE A 60 7.16 8.78 12.61
C ILE A 60 6.40 7.44 12.61
N TYR A 61 6.25 6.83 11.44
CA TYR A 61 5.60 5.54 11.28
C TYR A 61 6.39 4.40 11.93
N ASN A 62 7.72 4.36 11.82
CA ASN A 62 8.51 3.36 12.53
C ASN A 62 8.30 3.45 14.04
N SER A 63 8.19 4.67 14.60
CA SER A 63 7.87 4.87 16.02
C SER A 63 6.48 4.33 16.39
N ILE A 64 5.48 4.46 15.51
CA ILE A 64 4.15 3.89 15.69
C ILE A 64 4.23 2.36 15.67
N ILE A 65 4.91 1.76 14.68
CA ILE A 65 5.09 0.31 14.57
C ILE A 65 5.77 -0.25 15.82
N LEU A 66 6.86 0.37 16.28
CA LEU A 66 7.55 -0.01 17.53
C LEU A 66 6.65 0.10 18.77
N SER A 67 5.75 1.09 18.79
CA SER A 67 4.78 1.25 19.87
C SER A 67 3.74 0.13 19.85
N LEU A 68 3.24 -0.24 18.66
CA LEU A 68 2.31 -1.35 18.48
C LEU A 68 2.97 -2.71 18.79
N GLU A 69 4.21 -2.92 18.38
CA GLU A 69 5.00 -4.10 18.78
C GLU A 69 5.10 -4.21 20.31
N ARG A 70 5.32 -3.10 21.02
CA ARG A 70 5.39 -3.09 22.48
C ARG A 70 4.07 -3.48 23.13
N ILE A 71 2.95 -2.91 22.67
CA ILE A 71 1.61 -3.25 23.17
C ILE A 71 1.32 -4.73 22.92
N LEU A 72 1.72 -5.25 21.77
CA LEU A 72 1.60 -6.67 21.45
C LEU A 72 2.42 -7.54 22.40
N TRP A 73 3.66 -7.15 22.74
CA TRP A 73 4.46 -7.89 23.71
C TRP A 73 3.86 -7.90 25.12
N GLU A 74 3.14 -6.85 25.51
CA GLU A 74 2.47 -6.79 26.81
C GLU A 74 1.25 -7.72 26.89
N LYS A 75 0.50 -7.85 25.79
CA LYS A 75 -0.70 -8.71 25.73
C LYS A 75 -0.43 -10.16 25.33
N ASN A 76 0.64 -10.43 24.60
CA ASN A 76 0.90 -11.75 24.01
C ASN A 76 1.86 -12.56 24.89
N ARG A 77 1.61 -13.86 25.04
CA ARG A 77 2.54 -14.77 25.74
C ARG A 77 3.72 -15.22 24.86
N GLU A 78 3.64 -14.95 23.57
CA GLU A 78 4.70 -15.30 22.63
C GLU A 78 5.97 -14.49 22.90
N THR A 79 7.10 -15.19 22.96
CA THR A 79 8.41 -14.54 23.23
C THR A 79 8.85 -13.69 22.03
N LYS A 80 9.66 -12.65 22.26
CA LYS A 80 10.36 -11.92 21.18
C LYS A 80 11.07 -12.86 20.20
N GLY A 81 11.60 -13.98 20.70
CA GLY A 81 12.23 -15.01 19.89
C GLY A 81 11.29 -15.70 18.90
N HIS A 82 9.98 -15.79 19.18
CA HIS A 82 8.99 -16.29 18.21
C HIS A 82 8.92 -15.37 17.00
N THR A 83 8.69 -14.07 17.23
CA THR A 83 8.54 -13.10 16.16
C THR A 83 9.80 -13.02 15.30
N GLU A 84 10.98 -13.02 15.91
CA GLU A 84 12.25 -13.02 15.18
C GLU A 84 12.45 -14.30 14.34
N ARG A 85 12.09 -15.48 14.86
CA ARG A 85 12.13 -16.72 14.07
C ARG A 85 11.17 -16.65 12.88
N LEU A 86 9.96 -16.14 13.08
CA LEU A 86 8.96 -16.00 12.02
C LEU A 86 9.45 -15.03 10.93
N LYS A 87 9.95 -13.84 11.31
CA LYS A 87 10.54 -12.86 10.38
C LYS A 87 11.65 -13.51 9.54
N ARG A 88 12.57 -14.24 10.18
CA ARG A 88 13.67 -14.94 9.49
C ARG A 88 13.17 -15.99 8.50
N LEU A 89 12.22 -16.83 8.90
CA LEU A 89 11.66 -17.86 8.03
C LEU A 89 10.93 -17.24 6.82
N ALA A 90 10.15 -16.18 7.05
CA ALA A 90 9.46 -15.46 5.98
C ALA A 90 10.44 -14.84 4.97
N LEU A 91 11.53 -14.24 5.45
CA LEU A 91 12.58 -13.70 4.58
C LEU A 91 13.31 -14.79 3.79
N GLN A 92 13.65 -15.92 4.44
CA GLN A 92 14.30 -17.05 3.79
C GLN A 92 13.42 -17.64 2.68
N LEU A 93 12.12 -17.83 2.96
CA LEU A 93 11.16 -18.32 1.98
C LEU A 93 11.00 -17.34 0.82
N GLY A 94 10.78 -16.05 1.11
CA GLY A 94 10.60 -15.03 0.09
C GLY A 94 11.83 -14.88 -0.82
N SER A 95 13.03 -14.97 -0.24
CA SER A 95 14.28 -14.91 -1.00
C SER A 95 14.46 -16.15 -1.88
N ALA A 96 14.12 -17.34 -1.37
CA ALA A 96 14.23 -18.59 -2.11
C ALA A 96 13.33 -18.64 -3.36
N ILE A 97 12.21 -17.92 -3.35
CA ILE A 97 11.30 -17.80 -4.49
C ILE A 97 11.52 -16.50 -5.31
N ASN A 98 12.65 -15.80 -5.10
CA ASN A 98 13.03 -14.57 -5.78
C ASN A 98 12.00 -13.43 -5.68
N LEU A 99 11.39 -13.23 -4.51
CA LEU A 99 10.56 -12.05 -4.30
C LEU A 99 11.41 -10.76 -4.38
N PRO A 100 10.89 -9.69 -5.00
CA PRO A 100 11.56 -8.41 -5.01
C PRO A 100 11.63 -7.79 -3.59
N GLN A 101 12.61 -6.92 -3.34
CA GLN A 101 12.89 -6.37 -2.01
C GLN A 101 11.67 -5.74 -1.33
N ASN A 102 10.83 -5.02 -2.08
CA ASN A 102 9.60 -4.43 -1.55
C ASN A 102 8.63 -5.49 -0.98
N LYS A 103 8.60 -6.70 -1.54
CA LYS A 103 7.80 -7.82 -1.04
C LYS A 103 8.43 -8.50 0.16
N LEU A 104 9.75 -8.57 0.22
CA LEU A 104 10.47 -9.02 1.41
C LEU A 104 10.22 -8.08 2.59
N ASP A 105 10.23 -6.77 2.36
CA ASP A 105 9.96 -5.79 3.39
C ASP A 105 8.49 -5.86 3.87
N GLU A 106 7.54 -6.07 2.96
CA GLU A 106 6.13 -6.36 3.30
C GLU A 106 6.00 -7.61 4.18
N LEU A 107 6.74 -8.69 3.89
CA LEU A 107 6.75 -9.91 4.69
C LEU A 107 7.30 -9.69 6.11
N VAL A 108 8.35 -8.87 6.25
CA VAL A 108 8.90 -8.50 7.56
C VAL A 108 7.85 -7.73 8.37
N LEU A 109 7.19 -6.76 7.76
CA LEU A 109 6.15 -5.97 8.41
C LEU A 109 4.95 -6.85 8.81
N LEU A 110 4.50 -7.73 7.92
CA LEU A 110 3.41 -8.66 8.19
C LEU A 110 3.76 -9.59 9.36
N SER A 111 4.94 -10.21 9.33
CA SER A 111 5.40 -11.11 10.39
C SER A 111 5.48 -10.42 11.75
N THR A 112 5.85 -9.13 11.74
CA THR A 112 5.91 -8.26 12.92
C THR A 112 4.53 -8.03 13.54
N LEU A 113 3.52 -7.75 12.72
CA LEU A 113 2.21 -7.28 13.17
C LEU A 113 1.07 -8.30 13.00
N HIS A 114 1.35 -9.52 12.57
CA HIS A 114 0.32 -10.52 12.24
C HIS A 114 -0.73 -10.72 13.36
N ASP A 115 -0.29 -10.59 14.61
CA ASP A 115 -1.08 -10.77 15.81
C ASP A 115 -1.73 -9.48 16.35
N ILE A 116 -1.67 -8.35 15.61
CA ILE A 116 -2.17 -7.05 16.08
C ILE A 116 -3.64 -7.09 16.54
N GLY A 117 -4.45 -7.97 15.94
CA GLY A 117 -5.85 -8.17 16.33
C GLY A 117 -6.04 -8.65 17.78
N LYS A 118 -5.01 -9.26 18.40
CA LYS A 118 -5.07 -9.69 19.80
C LYS A 118 -5.20 -8.52 20.78
N VAL A 119 -4.83 -7.30 20.37
CA VAL A 119 -4.97 -6.10 21.22
C VAL A 119 -6.44 -5.83 21.59
N ALA A 120 -7.37 -6.15 20.70
CA ALA A 120 -8.81 -5.96 20.92
C ALA A 120 -9.45 -7.07 21.77
N ILE A 121 -8.72 -8.14 22.10
CA ILE A 121 -9.26 -9.29 22.84
C ILE A 121 -9.15 -9.02 24.36
N PRO A 122 -10.25 -9.19 25.13
CA PRO A 122 -10.20 -9.09 26.59
C PRO A 122 -9.23 -10.09 27.23
N ASP A 123 -8.48 -9.67 28.25
CA ASP A 123 -7.46 -10.50 28.90
C ASP A 123 -8.04 -11.79 29.50
N LYS A 124 -9.28 -11.75 30.01
CA LYS A 124 -9.98 -12.94 30.51
C LYS A 124 -10.13 -14.05 29.46
N ILE A 125 -10.18 -13.69 28.18
CA ILE A 125 -10.24 -14.63 27.04
C ILE A 125 -8.81 -15.02 26.64
N LEU A 126 -7.94 -14.03 26.43
CA LEU A 126 -6.58 -14.23 25.92
C LEU A 126 -5.68 -15.01 26.91
N MET A 127 -5.90 -14.87 28.21
CA MET A 127 -5.11 -15.51 29.27
C MET A 127 -5.75 -16.77 29.87
N LYS A 128 -6.90 -17.22 29.35
CA LYS A 128 -7.60 -18.42 29.84
C LYS A 128 -6.65 -19.63 29.76
N LYS A 129 -6.34 -20.25 30.90
CA LYS A 129 -5.41 -21.41 30.98
C LYS A 129 -6.03 -22.74 30.54
N GLY A 130 -7.33 -22.77 30.23
CA GLY A 130 -8.06 -23.95 29.76
C GLY A 130 -8.55 -23.78 28.32
N LYS A 131 -9.08 -24.85 27.72
CA LYS A 131 -9.64 -24.80 26.36
C LYS A 131 -10.68 -23.68 26.24
N LEU A 132 -10.68 -22.98 25.11
CA LEU A 132 -11.78 -22.10 24.74
C LEU A 132 -13.00 -23.00 24.53
N THR A 133 -14.09 -22.66 25.21
CA THR A 133 -15.38 -23.36 25.21
C THR A 133 -16.42 -22.35 24.77
#